data_AF-A0A2V7C3G3-F1
#
_entry.id   AF-A0A2V7C3G3-F1
#
_cell.length_a   1.000
_cell.length_b   1.000
_cell.length_c   1.000
_cell.angle_alpha   90.00
_cell.angle_beta   90.00
_cell.angle_gamma   90.00
#
_symmetry.space_group_name_H-M   'P 1'
#
loop_
_entity.id
_entity.type
_entity.pdbx_description
1 polymer ?
#
loop_
_entity_poly.entity_id
_entity_poly.type
_entity_poly.pdbx_seq_one_letter_code
_entity_poly.pdbx_strand_id
1 'polypeptide(L)' 'MPRELAHRARVVTELLRSFETYFAEHRECDGLVGSIAEVTQNELPWGVAWIECVECGVRWEQRRAVDAGG' A
#
# COMPACT_ATOMS: atom_id res chain seq x y z
N MET A 1 -11.81 -20.03 -1.86
CA MET A 1 -12.16 -19.42 -0.57
C MET A 1 -11.06 -19.43 0.51
N PRO A 2 -10.18 -20.45 0.68
CA PRO A 2 -9.00 -20.28 1.56
C PRO A 2 -7.79 -19.63 0.87
N ARG A 3 -7.58 -19.95 -0.41
CA ARG A 3 -6.42 -19.47 -1.20
C ARG A 3 -6.50 -17.99 -1.53
N GLU A 4 -7.69 -17.47 -1.85
CA GLU A 4 -7.90 -16.04 -2.14
C GLU A 4 -7.69 -15.19 -0.88
N LEU A 5 -8.20 -15.62 0.28
CA LEU A 5 -7.94 -14.94 1.55
C LEU A 5 -6.46 -14.95 1.92
N ALA A 6 -5.76 -16.07 1.72
CA ALA A 6 -4.32 -16.16 1.95
C ALA A 6 -3.53 -15.26 0.98
N HIS A 7 -3.95 -15.18 -0.28
CA HIS A 7 -3.32 -14.31 -1.26
C HIS A 7 -3.52 -12.83 -0.91
N ARG A 8 -4.76 -12.43 -0.60
CA ARG A 8 -5.09 -11.07 -0.14
C ARG A 8 -4.29 -10.68 1.10
N ALA A 9 -4.23 -11.55 2.11
CA ALA A 9 -3.43 -11.31 3.31
C ALA A 9 -1.94 -11.14 2.99
N ARG A 10 -1.40 -11.94 2.06
CA ARG A 10 -0.01 -11.80 1.59
C ARG A 10 0.21 -10.45 0.90
N VAL A 11 -0.69 -10.04 0.00
CA VAL A 11 -0.61 -8.76 -0.70
C VAL A 11 -0.60 -7.59 0.29
N VAL A 12 -1.51 -7.58 1.26
CA VAL A 12 -1.55 -6.56 2.31
C VAL A 12 -0.26 -6.56 3.14
N THR A 13 0.27 -7.74 3.48
CA THR A 13 1.54 -7.86 4.24
C THR A 13 2.73 -7.29 3.46
N GLU A 14 2.81 -7.54 2.15
CA GLU A 14 3.87 -7.00 1.29
C GLU A 14 3.78 -5.47 1.16
N LEU A 15 2.56 -4.93 1.06
CA LEU A 15 2.31 -3.49 1.04
C LEU A 15 2.67 -2.84 2.39
N LEU A 16 2.27 -3.46 3.51
CA LEU A 16 2.59 -2.98 4.85
C LEU A 16 4.11 -2.91 5.08
N ARG A 17 4.84 -3.98 4.74
CA ARG A 17 6.31 -3.99 4.88
C ARG A 17 6.96 -2.86 4.07
N SER A 18 6.49 -2.65 2.84
CA SER A 18 7.00 -1.59 1.98
C SER A 18 6.69 -0.20 2.53
N PHE A 19 5.47 -0.02 3.05
CA PHE A 19 5.02 1.21 3.70
C PHE A 19 5.87 1.52 4.93
N GLU A 20 6.07 0.57 5.83
CA GLU A 20 6.86 0.74 7.05
C GLU A 20 8.32 1.10 6.74
N THR A 21 8.89 0.45 5.72
CA THR A 21 10.27 0.75 5.27
C THR A 21 10.36 2.20 4.80
N TYR A 22 9.47 2.63 3.90
CA TYR A 22 9.50 3.98 3.36
C TYR A 22 9.16 5.04 4.42
N PHE A 23 8.21 4.74 5.31
CA PHE A 23 7.89 5.60 6.44
C PHE A 23 9.10 5.79 7.37
N ALA A 24 9.81 4.71 7.72
CA ALA A 24 10.98 4.80 8.59
C ALA A 24 12.10 5.68 8.03
N GLU A 25 12.24 5.72 6.70
CA GLU A 25 13.20 6.57 5.99
C GLU A 25 12.82 8.06 6.02
N HIS A 26 11.54 8.40 6.17
CA HIS A 26 11.02 9.78 6.02
C HIS A 26 10.30 10.33 7.27
N ARG A 27 10.22 9.55 8.35
CA ARG A 27 9.48 9.87 9.58
C ARG A 27 9.96 11.13 10.33
N GLU A 28 11.02 11.78 9.86
CA GLU A 28 11.47 13.07 10.36
C GLU A 28 10.59 14.24 9.86
N CYS A 29 9.79 14.05 8.81
CA CYS A 29 8.80 15.04 8.36
C CYS A 29 7.57 14.96 9.28
N ASP A 30 7.33 16.00 10.09
CA ASP A 30 6.14 16.07 10.97
C ASP A 30 4.81 16.04 10.18
N GLY A 31 4.82 16.52 8.93
CA GLY A 31 3.68 16.50 8.01
C GLY A 31 3.47 15.19 7.24
N LEU A 32 4.21 14.11 7.56
CA LEU A 32 4.11 12.85 6.83
C LEU A 32 2.77 12.16 7.11
N VAL A 33 2.00 11.90 6.05
CA VAL A 33 0.73 11.17 6.09
C VAL A 33 0.77 9.99 5.14
N GLY A 34 0.00 8.94 5.43
CA GLY A 34 -0.06 7.77 4.60
C GLY A 34 -1.21 6.84 4.96
N SER A 35 -1.57 5.97 4.04
CA SER A 35 -2.62 4.97 4.25
C SER A 35 -2.37 3.73 3.40
N ILE A 36 -2.94 2.62 3.86
CA ILE A 36 -3.08 1.40 3.08
C ILE A 36 -4.57 1.16 2.89
N ALA A 37 -5.01 0.96 1.65
CA ALA A 37 -6.41 0.74 1.30
C ALA A 37 -6.54 -0.29 0.19
N GLU A 38 -7.66 -0.98 0.17
CA GLU A 38 -8.08 -1.75 -1.01
C GLU A 38 -9.04 -0.92 -1.84
N VAL A 39 -8.80 -0.84 -3.14
CA VAL A 39 -9.59 -0.05 -4.08
C VAL A 39 -9.95 -0.91 -5.28
N THR A 40 -11.08 -0.63 -5.92
CA THR A 40 -11.43 -1.23 -7.21
C THR A 40 -11.06 -0.28 -8.33
N GLN A 41 -10.25 -0.72 -9.28
CA GLN A 41 -9.86 0.04 -10.46
C GLN A 41 -9.99 -0.86 -11.69
N ASN A 42 -10.73 -0.38 -12.70
CA ASN A 42 -11.05 -1.15 -13.91
C ASN A 42 -11.62 -2.53 -13.58
N GLU A 43 -12.59 -2.57 -12.65
CA GLU A 43 -13.27 -3.80 -12.18
C GLU A 43 -12.38 -4.81 -11.44
N LEU A 44 -11.09 -4.50 -11.24
CA LEU A 44 -10.15 -5.36 -10.52
C LEU A 44 -9.81 -4.76 -9.14
N PRO A 45 -9.70 -5.59 -8.08
CA PRO A 45 -9.30 -5.13 -6.76
C PRO A 45 -7.77 -4.99 -6.65
N TRP A 46 -7.36 -3.88 -6.05
CA TRP A 46 -5.97 -3.50 -5.84
C TRP A 46 -5.76 -3.13 -4.38
N GLY A 47 -4.65 -3.57 -3.81
CA GLY A 47 -4.10 -3.05 -2.58
C GLY A 47 -3.20 -1.87 -2.93
N VAL A 48 -3.39 -0.75 -2.26
CA VAL A 48 -2.65 0.48 -2.48
C VAL A 48 -2.08 0.95 -1.15
N ALA A 49 -0.78 1.17 -1.11
CA ALA A 49 -0.10 1.87 -0.02
C ALA A 49 0.44 3.19 -0.57
N TRP A 50 0.21 4.28 0.15
CA TRP A 50 0.72 5.60 -0.24
C TRP A 50 1.21 6.38 0.97
N ILE A 51 2.20 7.23 0.74
CA ILE A 51 2.79 8.16 1.70
C ILE A 51 3.01 9.49 0.98
N GLU A 52 2.66 10.60 1.61
CA GLU A 52 3.00 11.95 1.14
C GLU A 52 3.35 12.89 2.30
N CYS A 53 4.19 13.89 2.03
CA CYS A 53 4.41 15.04 2.92
C CYS A 53 4.38 16.30 2.06
N VAL A 54 3.40 17.18 2.26
CA VAL A 54 3.27 18.43 1.48
C VAL A 54 4.44 19.37 1.75
N GLU A 55 5.04 19.31 2.94
CA GLU A 55 6.10 20.21 3.38
C GLU A 55 7.44 19.93 2.69
N CYS A 56 7.84 18.66 2.58
CA CYS A 56 9.09 18.26 1.93
C CYS A 56 8.92 17.72 0.51
N GLY A 57 7.68 17.63 0.01
CA GLY A 57 7.37 17.17 -1.35
C GLY A 57 7.50 15.66 -1.57
N VAL A 58 7.66 14.87 -0.50
CA VAL A 58 7.67 13.41 -0.57
C VAL A 58 6.33 12.93 -1.13
N ARG A 59 6.40 12.05 -2.13
CA ARG A 59 5.24 11.34 -2.68
C ARG A 59 5.66 9.94 -3.09
N TRP A 60 5.01 8.95 -2.51
CA TRP A 60 5.28 7.55 -2.76
C TRP A 60 3.99 6.75 -2.79
N GLU A 61 3.92 5.79 -3.69
CA GLU A 61 2.75 4.95 -3.88
C GLU A 61 3.19 3.59 -4.43
N GLN A 62 2.62 2.52 -3.89
CA GLN A 62 2.71 1.17 -4.44
C GLN A 62 1.32 0.58 -4.64
N ARG A 63 1.15 -0.11 -5.77
CA ARG A 63 -0.08 -0.84 -6.11
C ARG A 63 0.24 -2.31 -6.34
N ARG A 64 -0.62 -3.19 -5.84
CA ARG A 64 -0.53 -4.65 -6.04
C ARG A 64 -1.93 -5.20 -6.30
N ALA A 65 -2.06 -6.12 -7.26
CA ALA A 65 -3.32 -6.81 -7.50
C ALA A 65 -3.67 -7.68 -6.29
N VAL A 66 -4.92 -7.65 -5.85
CA VAL A 66 -5.43 -8.47 -4.73
C VAL A 66 -6.03 -9.78 -5.24
N ASP A 67 -6.43 -9.81 -6.49
CA ASP A 67 -6.83 -11.04 -7.16
C ASP A 67 -5.59 -11.78 -7.67
N ALA A 68 -5.48 -13.05 -7.28
CA ALA A 68 -4.63 -13.98 -7.99
C ALA A 68 -5.32 -14.19 -9.33
N GLY A 69 -4.78 -13.62 -10.41
CA GLY A 69 -5.32 -13.82 -11.76
C GLY A 69 -5.72 -15.28 -11.98
N GLY A 70 -6.98 -15.48 -12.37
CA GLY A 70 -7.53 -16.80 -12.71
C GLY A 70 -6.84 -17.43 -13.90
#